data_AF-A0AAF0JAG7-F1
#
_entry.id   AF-A0AAF0JAG7-F1
#
_cell.length_a   1.000
_cell.length_b   1.000
_cell.length_c   1.000
_cell.angle_alpha   90.00
_cell.angle_beta   90.00
_cell.angle_gamma   90.00
#
_symmetry.space_group_name_H-M   'P 1'
#
loop_
_entity.id
_entity.type
_entity.pdbx_description
1 polymer ?
#
loop_
_entity_poly.entity_id
_entity_poly.type
_entity_poly.pdbx_seq_one_letter_code
_entity_poly.pdbx_strand_id
1 'polypeptide(L)'
;MHTITPQPLSLAAAVRGDAKPASTARAAKAANDARVSYAYVLEALAGDALALASAENYWRRIAADHSRAGVWWLQFAAIRAEAKTHADELARARDEIATLLGQVALSWHNESGVPVDGAVKALGGSDATPAGLVAAYEAATPAPQLLSRHGVPSRVVRIWPALVIYPLVAVGTTRIIANNWNAIVDSLRNARDTLKGLVVSWIYAPTVRMLRTLRMGEAERRMIVSRDTLQSDLASLERMVVTLLEDRGVRGDALVDASKRVRNGDLTPVMELYEAQIREPMRSVFSGTLIRSVLVQVQKAKVDMEVALSGIDRLLRSQELVIAAVGLAPALFLLIGIIRYARGGLSSLWTSSSSTFDDARISAWEALRRIDHSAGGTSASRYGHILLDAASLRSAMLRLLKVTCRSQRA
;
A
#
# COMPACT_ATOMS: atom_id res chain seq x y z
N MET A 1 -8.26 35.33 47.29
CA MET A 1 -9.72 35.15 47.11
C MET A 1 -9.92 33.80 46.43
N HIS A 2 -10.46 32.73 47.00
CA HIS A 2 -10.93 32.40 48.34
C HIS A 2 -10.27 31.06 48.72
N THR A 3 -9.77 31.01 49.95
CA THR A 3 -9.10 29.87 50.59
C THR A 3 -10.13 28.83 51.02
N ILE A 4 -9.92 27.58 50.62
CA ILE A 4 -10.61 26.41 51.18
C ILE A 4 -10.07 26.23 52.60
N THR A 5 -10.88 26.61 53.58
CA THR A 5 -10.74 26.22 54.98
C THR A 5 -11.78 25.12 55.24
N PRO A 6 -11.42 23.97 55.84
CA PRO A 6 -12.40 23.00 56.30
C PRO A 6 -12.98 23.52 57.62
N GLN A 7 -14.24 23.97 57.62
CA GLN A 7 -14.97 24.17 58.86
C GLN A 7 -15.57 22.85 59.35
N PRO A 8 -15.37 22.49 60.64
CA PRO A 8 -15.96 21.33 61.27
C PRO A 8 -17.35 21.65 61.84
N LEU A 9 -18.06 20.59 62.25
CA LEU A 9 -19.21 20.53 63.17
C LEU A 9 -20.60 20.27 62.53
N SER A 10 -20.93 18.99 62.48
CA SER A 10 -22.12 18.51 63.19
C SER A 10 -21.82 17.22 63.99
N LEU A 11 -20.72 17.25 64.76
CA LEU A 11 -20.40 16.23 65.77
C LEU A 11 -20.99 16.56 67.16
N ALA A 12 -21.86 17.58 67.25
CA ALA A 12 -22.43 18.08 68.50
C ALA A 12 -23.86 17.56 68.81
N ALA A 13 -24.35 16.57 68.06
CA ALA A 13 -25.55 15.80 68.45
C ALA A 13 -25.21 14.42 69.05
N ALA A 14 -23.93 14.02 69.07
CA ALA A 14 -23.50 12.69 69.51
C ALA A 14 -23.12 12.60 71.01
N VAL A 15 -23.26 13.68 71.79
CA VAL A 15 -22.86 13.73 73.22
C VAL A 15 -24.07 13.73 74.16
N ARG A 16 -25.26 13.33 73.70
CA ARG A 16 -26.41 13.15 74.59
C ARG A 16 -27.20 11.89 74.24
N GLY A 17 -26.86 10.79 74.92
CA GLY A 17 -27.74 9.65 75.20
C GLY A 17 -27.92 8.61 74.08
N ASP A 18 -27.40 7.41 74.34
CA ASP A 18 -27.95 6.12 73.91
C ASP A 18 -28.09 5.82 72.40
N ALA A 19 -26.98 5.48 71.75
CA ALA A 19 -27.00 4.63 70.56
C ALA A 19 -25.87 3.60 70.56
N LYS A 20 -26.25 2.32 70.68
CA LYS A 20 -25.40 1.12 70.63
C LYS A 20 -24.40 1.12 69.44
N PRO A 21 -23.14 0.68 69.60
CA PRO A 21 -22.17 0.51 68.50
C PRO A 21 -22.60 -0.51 67.43
N ALA A 22 -23.66 -1.29 67.68
CA ALA A 22 -24.23 -2.24 66.72
C ALA A 22 -25.05 -1.57 65.59
N SER A 23 -25.60 -0.37 65.79
CA SER A 23 -26.41 0.32 64.77
C SER A 23 -25.52 0.93 63.68
N THR A 24 -24.38 1.50 64.05
CA THR A 24 -23.40 2.09 63.13
C THR A 24 -22.70 1.01 62.28
N ALA A 25 -22.35 -0.13 62.88
CA ALA A 25 -21.78 -1.27 62.16
C ALA A 25 -22.77 -1.90 61.15
N ARG A 26 -24.06 -2.00 61.51
CA ARG A 26 -25.12 -2.48 60.60
C ARG A 26 -25.38 -1.51 59.45
N ALA A 27 -25.38 -0.21 59.72
CA ALA A 27 -25.50 0.82 58.69
C ALA A 27 -24.31 0.81 57.71
N ALA A 28 -23.08 0.65 58.22
CA ALA A 28 -21.89 0.53 57.40
C ALA A 28 -21.91 -0.74 56.52
N LYS A 29 -22.38 -1.87 57.06
CA LYS A 29 -22.56 -3.11 56.30
C LYS A 29 -23.59 -2.96 55.19
N ALA A 30 -24.76 -2.39 55.48
CA ALA A 30 -25.81 -2.16 54.49
C ALA A 30 -25.35 -1.23 53.35
N ALA A 31 -24.58 -0.19 53.67
CA ALA A 31 -23.98 0.69 52.68
C ALA A 31 -22.97 -0.03 51.78
N ASN A 32 -22.19 -0.98 52.34
CA ASN A 32 -21.27 -1.79 51.57
C ASN A 32 -21.99 -2.80 50.67
N ASP A 33 -23.03 -3.48 51.18
CA ASP A 33 -23.82 -4.45 50.42
C ASP A 33 -24.54 -3.79 49.22
N ALA A 34 -25.02 -2.56 49.42
CA ALA A 34 -25.60 -1.75 48.34
C ALA A 34 -24.57 -1.30 47.29
N ARG A 35 -23.35 -0.92 47.70
CA ARG A 35 -22.24 -0.62 46.77
C ARG A 35 -21.84 -1.82 45.92
N VAL A 36 -21.76 -3.00 46.53
CA VAL A 36 -21.42 -4.25 45.84
C VAL A 36 -22.52 -4.62 44.84
N SER A 37 -23.79 -4.54 45.24
CA SER A 37 -24.91 -4.86 44.36
C SER A 37 -25.01 -3.88 43.18
N TYR A 38 -24.75 -2.60 43.41
CA TYR A 38 -24.70 -1.59 42.36
C TYR A 38 -23.54 -1.82 41.38
N ALA A 39 -22.33 -2.11 41.88
CA ALA A 39 -21.18 -2.43 41.04
C ALA A 39 -21.42 -3.70 40.21
N TYR A 40 -22.06 -4.71 40.80
CA TYR A 40 -22.47 -5.92 40.10
C TYR A 40 -23.43 -5.62 38.94
N VAL A 41 -24.48 -4.82 39.16
CA VAL A 41 -25.43 -4.45 38.11
C VAL A 41 -24.76 -3.67 36.98
N LEU A 42 -23.85 -2.74 37.28
CA LEU A 42 -23.08 -2.04 36.24
C LEU A 42 -22.19 -2.97 35.43
N GLU A 43 -21.51 -3.92 36.07
CA GLU A 43 -20.65 -4.89 35.39
C GLU A 43 -21.48 -5.88 34.56
N ALA A 44 -22.64 -6.30 35.04
CA ALA A 44 -23.58 -7.17 34.34
C ALA A 44 -24.16 -6.49 33.08
N LEU A 45 -24.65 -5.25 33.21
CA LEU A 45 -25.13 -4.44 32.07
C LEU A 45 -24.04 -4.21 31.02
N ALA A 46 -22.82 -3.89 31.46
CA ALA A 46 -21.69 -3.73 30.54
C ALA A 46 -21.30 -5.06 29.85
N GLY A 47 -21.36 -6.18 30.58
CA GLY A 47 -21.11 -7.52 30.06
C GLY A 47 -22.11 -7.93 28.97
N ASP A 48 -23.39 -7.72 29.23
CA ASP A 48 -24.48 -8.03 28.28
C ASP A 48 -24.39 -7.16 27.02
N ALA A 49 -24.13 -5.86 27.17
CA ALA A 49 -23.95 -4.96 26.04
C ALA A 49 -22.74 -5.34 25.17
N LEU A 50 -21.64 -5.81 25.78
CA LEU A 50 -20.48 -6.33 25.05
C LEU A 50 -20.79 -7.66 24.33
N ALA A 51 -21.57 -8.54 24.95
CA ALA A 51 -22.02 -9.78 24.33
C ALA A 51 -22.89 -9.49 23.09
N LEU A 52 -23.85 -8.57 23.20
CA LEU A 52 -24.67 -8.10 22.09
C LEU A 52 -23.83 -7.44 20.99
N ALA A 53 -22.87 -6.59 21.34
CA ALA A 53 -21.96 -5.97 20.38
C ALA A 53 -21.12 -7.01 19.62
N SER A 54 -20.70 -8.09 20.29
CA SER A 54 -19.97 -9.18 19.64
C SER A 54 -20.82 -9.96 18.63
N ALA A 55 -22.10 -10.17 18.96
CA ALA A 55 -23.07 -10.82 18.08
C ALA A 55 -23.43 -9.92 16.88
N GLU A 56 -23.67 -8.62 17.13
CA GLU A 56 -23.92 -7.63 16.09
C GLU A 56 -22.74 -7.57 15.09
N ASN A 57 -21.51 -7.46 15.59
CA ASN A 57 -20.32 -7.41 14.74
C ASN A 57 -20.15 -8.67 13.87
N TYR A 58 -20.53 -9.84 14.40
CA TYR A 58 -20.53 -11.08 13.64
C TYR A 58 -21.52 -11.02 12.46
N TRP A 59 -22.76 -10.64 12.72
CA TRP A 59 -23.80 -10.55 11.68
C TRP A 59 -23.52 -9.44 10.67
N ARG A 60 -23.00 -8.28 11.10
CA ARG A 60 -22.56 -7.20 10.21
C ARG A 60 -21.43 -7.64 9.27
N ARG A 61 -20.47 -8.42 9.76
CA ARG A 61 -19.39 -8.97 8.90
C ARG A 61 -19.94 -9.90 7.82
N ILE A 62 -20.94 -10.72 8.16
CA ILE A 62 -21.62 -11.61 7.20
C ILE A 62 -22.39 -10.77 6.16
N ALA A 63 -23.05 -9.70 6.58
CA ALA A 63 -23.75 -8.80 5.67
C ALA A 63 -22.80 -8.04 4.72
N ALA A 64 -21.59 -7.70 5.17
CA ALA A 64 -20.63 -6.87 4.44
C ALA A 64 -19.67 -7.64 3.51
N ASP A 65 -19.59 -8.97 3.56
CA ASP A 65 -18.65 -9.71 2.71
C ASP A 65 -19.17 -9.82 1.27
N HIS A 66 -18.75 -8.88 0.43
CA HIS A 66 -19.08 -8.82 -1.01
C HIS A 66 -18.12 -9.66 -1.87
N SER A 67 -17.00 -10.11 -1.30
CA SER A 67 -15.80 -10.49 -2.06
C SER A 67 -15.81 -11.91 -2.65
N ARG A 68 -16.76 -12.76 -2.25
CA ARG A 68 -16.80 -14.19 -2.63
C ARG A 68 -17.92 -14.56 -3.59
N ALA A 69 -18.69 -13.60 -4.05
CA ALA A 69 -19.99 -13.85 -4.65
C ALA A 69 -19.95 -13.83 -6.19
N GLY A 70 -19.57 -14.98 -6.76
CA GLY A 70 -20.01 -15.39 -8.10
C GLY A 70 -21.48 -15.85 -8.09
N VAL A 71 -21.83 -16.86 -8.89
CA VAL A 71 -23.20 -17.44 -9.05
C VAL A 71 -23.93 -17.76 -7.73
N TRP A 72 -23.20 -17.93 -6.63
CA TRP A 72 -23.73 -18.12 -5.27
C TRP A 72 -24.37 -16.86 -4.65
N TRP A 73 -24.26 -15.67 -5.25
CA TRP A 73 -24.74 -14.40 -4.72
C TRP A 73 -26.25 -14.38 -4.37
N LEU A 74 -27.08 -15.07 -5.16
CA LEU A 74 -28.53 -15.16 -4.95
C LEU A 74 -28.89 -15.96 -3.70
N GLN A 75 -28.20 -17.08 -3.43
CA GLN A 75 -28.42 -17.87 -2.21
C GLN A 75 -27.96 -17.13 -0.96
N PHE A 76 -26.88 -16.35 -1.06
CA PHE A 76 -26.40 -15.51 0.03
C PHE A 76 -27.18 -14.20 0.19
N ALA A 77 -28.04 -13.79 -0.75
CA ALA A 77 -28.82 -12.55 -0.64
C ALA A 77 -29.90 -12.65 0.46
N ALA A 78 -30.63 -13.77 0.52
CA ALA A 78 -31.62 -14.01 1.56
C ALA A 78 -30.98 -14.07 2.96
N ILE A 79 -29.88 -14.81 3.08
CA ILE A 79 -29.10 -14.92 4.33
C ILE A 79 -28.54 -13.56 4.76
N ARG A 80 -28.15 -12.70 3.82
CA ARG A 80 -27.69 -11.34 4.12
C ARG A 80 -28.80 -10.41 4.57
N ALA A 81 -30.00 -10.52 3.98
CA ALA A 81 -31.16 -9.75 4.41
C ALA A 81 -31.54 -10.13 5.86
N GLU A 82 -31.56 -11.43 6.16
CA GLU A 82 -31.81 -11.98 7.50
C GLU A 82 -30.70 -11.59 8.51
N ALA A 83 -29.43 -11.65 8.10
CA ALA A 83 -28.31 -11.19 8.92
C ALA A 83 -28.40 -9.70 9.25
N LYS A 84 -28.86 -8.88 8.30
CA LYS A 84 -29.04 -7.44 8.50
C LYS A 84 -30.17 -7.17 9.51
N THR A 85 -31.30 -7.87 9.39
CA THR A 85 -32.40 -7.72 10.36
C THR A 85 -31.97 -8.12 11.77
N HIS A 86 -31.21 -9.22 11.92
CA HIS A 86 -30.67 -9.61 13.22
C HIS A 86 -29.67 -8.59 13.77
N ALA A 87 -28.80 -8.02 12.92
CA ALA A 87 -27.87 -6.98 13.34
C ALA A 87 -28.60 -5.71 13.81
N ASP A 88 -29.66 -5.30 13.11
CA ASP A 88 -30.45 -4.11 13.46
C ASP A 88 -31.23 -4.32 14.78
N GLU A 89 -31.78 -5.51 15.01
CA GLU A 89 -32.44 -5.86 16.28
C GLU A 89 -31.46 -5.88 17.47
N LEU A 90 -30.27 -6.47 17.28
CA LEU A 90 -29.21 -6.49 18.30
C LEU A 90 -28.67 -5.09 18.60
N ALA A 91 -28.58 -4.23 17.59
CA ALA A 91 -28.16 -2.84 17.76
C ALA A 91 -29.15 -2.05 18.63
N ARG A 92 -30.46 -2.18 18.39
CA ARG A 92 -31.49 -1.52 19.21
C ARG A 92 -31.43 -1.96 20.67
N ALA A 93 -31.33 -3.27 20.92
CA ALA A 93 -31.23 -3.81 22.26
C ALA A 93 -29.96 -3.33 22.99
N ARG A 94 -28.83 -3.21 22.28
CA ARG A 94 -27.60 -2.64 22.84
C ARG A 94 -27.79 -1.17 23.21
N ASP A 95 -28.45 -0.39 22.36
CA ASP A 95 -28.67 1.03 22.61
C ASP A 95 -29.62 1.25 23.80
N GLU A 96 -30.64 0.40 23.98
CA GLU A 96 -31.49 0.35 25.18
C GLU A 96 -30.70 0.01 26.45
N ILE A 97 -29.79 -0.96 26.40
CA ILE A 97 -28.93 -1.28 27.55
C ILE A 97 -27.94 -0.15 27.84
N ALA A 98 -27.44 0.53 26.80
CA ALA A 98 -26.57 1.69 26.99
C ALA A 98 -27.31 2.85 27.66
N THR A 99 -28.57 3.13 27.30
CA THR A 99 -29.37 4.17 27.98
C THR A 99 -29.64 3.82 29.44
N LEU A 100 -29.99 2.57 29.74
CA LEU A 100 -30.16 2.07 31.11
C LEU A 100 -28.86 2.17 31.92
N LEU A 101 -27.73 1.74 31.33
CA LEU A 101 -26.41 1.86 31.96
C LEU A 101 -26.08 3.31 32.29
N GLY A 102 -26.37 4.24 31.38
CA GLY A 102 -26.15 5.67 31.58
C GLY A 102 -27.06 6.28 32.66
N GLN A 103 -28.34 5.89 32.69
CA GLN A 103 -29.29 6.35 33.72
C GLN A 103 -28.91 5.83 35.12
N VAL A 104 -28.57 4.54 35.22
CA VAL A 104 -28.07 3.93 36.46
C VAL A 104 -26.78 4.65 36.88
N ALA A 105 -25.80 4.78 35.99
CA ALA A 105 -24.52 5.42 36.30
C ALA A 105 -24.64 6.91 36.71
N LEU A 106 -25.58 7.66 36.13
CA LEU A 106 -25.86 9.05 36.54
C LEU A 106 -26.61 9.13 37.88
N SER A 107 -27.46 8.16 38.21
CA SER A 107 -28.13 8.09 39.52
C SER A 107 -27.12 7.99 40.67
N TRP A 108 -25.96 7.36 40.42
CA TRP A 108 -24.86 7.32 41.37
C TRP A 108 -24.17 8.67 41.61
N HIS A 109 -24.10 9.52 40.59
CA HIS A 109 -23.40 10.80 40.69
C HIS A 109 -24.27 11.92 41.26
N ASN A 110 -25.59 11.86 41.05
CA ASN A 110 -26.53 12.92 41.47
C ASN A 110 -26.94 12.85 42.95
N GLU A 111 -26.73 11.73 43.64
CA GLU A 111 -27.10 11.56 45.04
C GLU A 111 -25.85 11.51 45.95
N SER A 112 -25.82 12.35 46.99
CA SER A 112 -24.72 12.42 47.97
C SER A 112 -24.63 11.21 48.94
N GLY A 113 -25.28 10.08 48.62
CA GLY A 113 -25.48 8.89 49.47
C GLY A 113 -25.39 7.57 48.70
N VAL A 114 -25.83 6.44 49.27
CA VAL A 114 -25.84 5.14 48.58
C VAL A 114 -27.13 5.00 47.75
N PRO A 115 -27.10 5.17 46.43
CA PRO A 115 -28.27 5.50 45.62
C PRO A 115 -28.87 4.24 45.00
N VAL A 116 -29.46 3.39 45.85
CA VAL A 116 -30.17 2.19 45.37
C VAL A 116 -31.53 2.57 44.80
N ASP A 117 -32.20 3.58 45.37
CA ASP A 117 -33.55 4.01 44.96
C ASP A 117 -33.55 4.65 43.56
N GLY A 118 -32.61 5.54 43.27
CA GLY A 118 -32.45 6.14 41.93
C GLY A 118 -32.14 5.11 40.84
N ALA A 119 -31.31 4.11 41.16
CA ALA A 119 -30.95 3.03 40.24
C ALA A 119 -32.11 2.05 40.01
N VAL A 120 -32.86 1.71 41.07
CA VAL A 120 -34.07 0.87 40.98
C VAL A 120 -35.15 1.56 40.14
N LYS A 121 -35.36 2.87 40.33
CA LYS A 121 -36.29 3.66 39.50
C LYS A 121 -35.86 3.77 38.05
N ALA A 122 -34.56 3.90 37.78
CA ALA A 122 -34.02 3.90 36.41
C ALA A 122 -34.27 2.55 35.70
N LEU A 123 -34.27 1.44 36.43
CA LEU A 123 -34.59 0.11 35.94
C LEU A 123 -36.09 -0.23 35.97
N GLY A 124 -36.94 0.69 36.44
CA GLY A 124 -38.40 0.49 36.54
C GLY A 124 -38.87 -0.39 37.70
N GLY A 125 -38.01 -0.68 38.67
CA GLY A 125 -38.36 -1.43 39.88
C GLY A 125 -38.98 -0.55 40.97
N SER A 126 -39.68 -1.17 41.92
CA SER A 126 -40.28 -0.51 43.09
C SER A 126 -39.47 -0.66 44.38
N ASP A 127 -38.62 -1.68 44.46
CA ASP A 127 -38.04 -2.13 45.72
C ASP A 127 -36.62 -1.59 45.89
N ALA A 128 -36.47 -0.53 46.69
CA ALA A 128 -35.18 0.11 47.01
C ALA A 128 -34.29 -0.73 47.95
N THR A 129 -34.18 -2.03 47.69
CA THR A 129 -33.29 -2.96 48.38
C THR A 129 -32.18 -3.44 47.43
N PRO A 130 -31.01 -3.85 47.95
CA PRO A 130 -29.94 -4.39 47.10
C PRO A 130 -30.38 -5.61 46.27
N ALA A 131 -31.28 -6.43 46.81
CA ALA A 131 -31.88 -7.56 46.09
C ALA A 131 -32.92 -7.10 45.04
N GLY A 132 -33.71 -6.08 45.36
CA GLY A 132 -34.66 -5.45 44.43
C GLY A 132 -33.98 -4.82 43.21
N LEU A 133 -32.76 -4.29 43.38
CA LEU A 133 -31.95 -3.79 42.28
C LEU A 133 -31.54 -4.89 41.29
N VAL A 134 -31.13 -6.06 41.79
CA VAL A 134 -30.78 -7.21 40.94
C VAL A 134 -32.02 -7.74 40.23
N ALA A 135 -33.15 -7.85 40.93
CA ALA A 135 -34.41 -8.26 40.32
C ALA A 135 -34.91 -7.27 39.24
N ALA A 136 -34.75 -5.97 39.48
CA ALA A 136 -35.08 -4.93 38.49
C ALA A 136 -34.18 -5.02 37.25
N TYR A 137 -32.90 -5.34 37.41
CA TYR A 137 -31.98 -5.60 36.29
C TYR A 137 -32.42 -6.83 35.46
N GLU A 138 -32.74 -7.95 36.10
CA GLU A 138 -33.18 -9.17 35.41
C GLU A 138 -34.51 -8.95 34.65
N ALA A 139 -35.40 -8.12 35.19
CA ALA A 139 -36.66 -7.78 34.54
C ALA A 139 -36.50 -6.76 33.39
N ALA A 140 -35.56 -5.82 33.51
CA ALA A 140 -35.35 -4.76 32.52
C ALA A 140 -34.50 -5.18 31.31
N THR A 141 -33.76 -6.29 31.39
CA THR A 141 -32.80 -6.67 30.33
C THR A 141 -33.27 -7.86 29.49
N PRO A 142 -33.58 -7.65 28.19
CA PRO A 142 -33.91 -8.74 27.26
C PRO A 142 -32.65 -9.45 26.70
N ALA A 143 -31.44 -9.02 27.09
CA ALA A 143 -30.16 -9.50 26.56
C ALA A 143 -30.02 -11.03 26.51
N PRO A 144 -30.30 -11.81 27.58
CA PRO A 144 -30.11 -13.27 27.54
C PRO A 144 -31.07 -13.98 26.57
N GLN A 145 -32.30 -13.47 26.42
CA GLN A 145 -33.28 -14.03 25.50
C GLN A 145 -32.90 -13.73 24.04
N LEU A 146 -32.46 -12.50 23.77
CA LEU A 146 -32.02 -12.08 22.43
C LEU A 146 -30.72 -12.78 22.01
N LEU A 147 -29.78 -12.98 22.93
CA LEU A 147 -28.56 -13.76 22.67
C LEU A 147 -28.86 -15.23 22.42
N SER A 148 -29.89 -15.79 23.04
CA SER A 148 -30.31 -17.18 22.77
C SER A 148 -30.94 -17.34 21.38
N ARG A 149 -31.67 -16.32 20.90
CA ARG A 149 -32.36 -16.35 19.60
C ARG A 149 -31.47 -15.92 18.43
N HIS A 150 -30.61 -14.90 18.64
CA HIS A 150 -29.85 -14.22 17.59
C HIS A 150 -28.34 -14.17 17.89
N GLY A 151 -27.87 -14.92 18.89
CA GLY A 151 -26.46 -14.97 19.27
C GLY A 151 -25.57 -15.57 18.19
N VAL A 152 -24.27 -15.53 18.47
CA VAL A 152 -23.26 -16.09 17.56
C VAL A 152 -23.46 -17.61 17.49
N PRO A 153 -23.70 -18.19 16.29
CA PRO A 153 -23.85 -19.63 16.13
C PRO A 153 -22.57 -20.37 16.57
N SER A 154 -22.75 -21.58 17.09
CA SER A 154 -21.65 -22.38 17.66
C SER A 154 -20.53 -22.64 16.65
N ARG A 155 -19.30 -22.85 17.13
CA ARG A 155 -18.12 -23.08 16.26
C ARG A 155 -18.32 -24.25 15.29
N VAL A 156 -19.05 -25.28 15.71
CA VAL A 156 -19.37 -26.44 14.88
C VAL A 156 -20.32 -26.05 13.74
N VAL A 157 -21.36 -25.24 14.03
CA VAL A 157 -22.27 -24.69 13.01
C VAL A 157 -21.54 -23.74 12.05
N ARG A 158 -20.48 -23.08 12.50
CA ARG A 158 -19.67 -22.20 11.63
C ARG A 158 -18.71 -22.98 10.73
N ILE A 159 -18.18 -24.10 11.20
CA ILE A 159 -17.09 -24.84 10.53
C ILE A 159 -17.64 -26.00 9.68
N TRP A 160 -18.88 -26.48 9.90
CA TRP A 160 -19.41 -27.63 9.18
C TRP A 160 -19.35 -27.52 7.64
N PRO A 161 -19.62 -26.37 6.97
CA PRO A 161 -19.55 -26.32 5.52
C PRO A 161 -18.11 -26.50 5.06
N ALA A 162 -17.15 -25.90 5.75
CA ALA A 162 -15.73 -26.09 5.46
C ALA A 162 -15.30 -27.53 5.76
N LEU A 163 -15.78 -28.14 6.84
CA LEU A 163 -15.44 -29.49 7.25
C LEU A 163 -15.96 -30.55 6.26
N VAL A 164 -17.11 -30.31 5.61
CA VAL A 164 -17.67 -31.22 4.59
C VAL A 164 -17.11 -30.91 3.19
N ILE A 165 -17.03 -29.64 2.81
CA ILE A 165 -16.59 -29.24 1.46
C ILE A 165 -15.09 -29.47 1.29
N TYR A 166 -14.26 -29.17 2.29
CA TYR A 166 -12.81 -29.32 2.20
C TYR A 166 -12.37 -30.75 1.86
N PRO A 167 -12.80 -31.82 2.56
CA PRO A 167 -12.41 -33.18 2.20
C PRO A 167 -13.00 -33.59 0.85
N LEU A 168 -14.21 -33.14 0.49
CA LEU A 168 -14.81 -33.47 -0.81
C LEU A 168 -13.97 -32.87 -1.96
N VAL A 169 -13.61 -31.59 -1.82
CA VAL A 169 -12.75 -30.89 -2.77
C VAL A 169 -11.35 -31.49 -2.76
N ALA A 170 -10.78 -31.80 -1.60
CA ALA A 170 -9.45 -32.41 -1.49
C ALA A 170 -9.40 -33.79 -2.16
N VAL A 171 -10.42 -34.64 -1.98
CA VAL A 171 -10.50 -35.95 -2.66
C VAL A 171 -10.70 -35.76 -4.16
N GLY A 172 -11.55 -34.81 -4.58
CA GLY A 172 -11.77 -34.50 -5.98
C GLY A 172 -10.51 -34.00 -6.68
N THR A 173 -9.83 -33.00 -6.10
CA THR A 173 -8.58 -32.45 -6.64
C THR A 173 -7.47 -33.50 -6.63
N THR A 174 -7.33 -34.28 -5.55
CA THR A 174 -6.34 -35.36 -5.48
C THR A 174 -6.58 -36.41 -6.56
N ARG A 175 -7.82 -36.82 -6.81
CA ARG A 175 -8.16 -37.75 -7.90
C ARG A 175 -7.86 -37.17 -9.28
N ILE A 176 -8.22 -35.91 -9.51
CA ILE A 176 -7.93 -35.22 -10.79
C ILE A 176 -6.42 -35.12 -11.01
N ILE A 177 -5.67 -34.75 -9.98
CA ILE A 177 -4.20 -34.63 -10.04
C ILE A 177 -3.56 -36.00 -10.29
N ALA A 178 -4.00 -37.04 -9.57
CA ALA A 178 -3.46 -38.39 -9.72
C ALA A 178 -3.75 -38.95 -11.12
N ASN A 179 -4.97 -38.79 -11.63
CA ASN A 179 -5.37 -39.33 -12.94
C ASN A 179 -4.76 -38.53 -14.12
N ASN A 180 -4.49 -37.24 -13.93
CA ASN A 180 -3.92 -36.36 -14.95
C ASN A 180 -2.45 -36.00 -14.69
N TRP A 181 -1.74 -36.78 -13.87
CA TRP A 181 -0.36 -36.45 -13.48
C TRP A 181 0.56 -36.25 -14.70
N ASN A 182 0.44 -37.13 -15.70
CA ASN A 182 1.20 -37.01 -16.94
C ASN A 182 0.86 -35.73 -17.70
N ALA A 183 -0.44 -35.40 -17.82
CA ALA A 183 -0.88 -34.16 -18.47
C ALA A 183 -0.42 -32.89 -17.73
N ILE A 184 -0.32 -32.93 -16.40
CA ILE A 184 0.22 -31.83 -15.59
C ILE A 184 1.72 -31.66 -15.83
N VAL A 185 2.47 -32.77 -15.82
CA VAL A 185 3.91 -32.76 -16.10
C VAL A 185 4.17 -32.25 -17.51
N ASP A 186 3.39 -32.69 -18.50
CA ASP A 186 3.51 -32.24 -19.88
C ASP A 186 3.12 -30.76 -20.03
N SER A 187 2.06 -30.31 -19.35
CA SER A 187 1.69 -28.89 -19.32
C SER A 187 2.77 -28.03 -18.68
N LEU A 188 3.44 -28.52 -17.64
CA LEU A 188 4.53 -27.81 -16.98
C LEU A 188 5.78 -27.76 -17.85
N ARG A 189 6.10 -28.85 -18.57
CA ARG A 189 7.18 -28.88 -19.56
C ARG A 189 6.89 -27.91 -20.70
N ASN A 190 5.68 -27.94 -21.26
CA ASN A 190 5.23 -27.01 -22.30
C ASN A 190 5.25 -25.56 -21.82
N ALA A 191 4.81 -25.28 -20.59
CA ALA A 191 4.88 -23.95 -19.99
C ALA A 191 6.33 -23.48 -19.82
N ARG A 192 7.24 -24.36 -19.39
CA ARG A 192 8.67 -24.07 -19.30
C ARG A 192 9.27 -23.76 -20.67
N ASP A 193 8.94 -24.56 -21.69
CA ASP A 193 9.50 -24.38 -23.02
C ASP A 193 8.90 -23.13 -23.71
N THR A 194 7.64 -22.80 -23.45
CA THR A 194 7.01 -21.53 -23.85
C THR A 194 7.68 -20.36 -23.15
N LEU A 195 7.94 -20.44 -21.85
CA LEU A 195 8.60 -19.39 -21.09
C LEU A 195 10.06 -19.18 -21.57
N LYS A 196 10.79 -20.27 -21.82
CA LYS A 196 12.11 -20.20 -22.45
C LYS A 196 12.03 -19.57 -23.83
N GLY A 197 11.09 -19.99 -24.66
CA GLY A 197 10.87 -19.44 -25.99
C GLY A 197 10.59 -17.95 -25.93
N LEU A 198 9.74 -17.51 -24.99
CA LEU A 198 9.43 -16.10 -24.76
C LEU A 198 10.69 -15.34 -24.32
N VAL A 199 11.43 -15.83 -23.33
CA VAL A 199 12.65 -15.16 -22.85
C VAL A 199 13.73 -15.09 -23.94
N VAL A 200 13.97 -16.17 -24.68
CA VAL A 200 15.02 -16.20 -25.71
C VAL A 200 14.65 -15.32 -26.91
N SER A 201 13.42 -15.45 -27.43
CA SER A 201 13.02 -14.73 -28.64
C SER A 201 12.66 -13.27 -28.38
N TRP A 202 12.07 -12.94 -27.22
CA TRP A 202 11.62 -11.58 -26.93
C TRP A 202 12.62 -10.77 -26.11
N ILE A 203 13.45 -11.39 -25.26
CA ILE A 203 14.38 -10.65 -24.40
C ILE A 203 15.80 -10.77 -24.91
N TYR A 204 16.30 -12.00 -25.07
CA TYR A 204 17.71 -12.24 -25.42
C TYR A 204 18.04 -11.79 -26.85
N ALA A 205 17.29 -12.24 -27.86
CA ALA A 205 17.58 -11.90 -29.25
C ALA A 205 17.53 -10.37 -29.53
N PRO A 206 16.53 -9.62 -29.01
CA PRO A 206 16.48 -8.17 -29.19
C PRO A 206 17.59 -7.43 -28.43
N THR A 207 17.92 -7.83 -27.20
CA THR A 207 19.03 -7.19 -26.44
C THR A 207 20.39 -7.43 -27.09
N VAL A 208 20.65 -8.64 -27.61
CA VAL A 208 21.89 -8.91 -28.36
C VAL A 208 21.94 -8.10 -29.65
N ARG A 209 20.83 -7.98 -30.38
CA ARG A 209 20.74 -7.17 -31.60
C ARG A 209 21.02 -5.69 -31.29
N MET A 210 20.37 -5.16 -30.26
CA MET A 210 20.57 -3.80 -29.78
C MET A 210 22.03 -3.54 -29.37
N LEU A 211 22.65 -4.45 -28.61
CA LEU A 211 24.04 -4.34 -28.18
C LEU A 211 25.02 -4.39 -29.36
N ARG A 212 24.75 -5.23 -30.38
CA ARG A 212 25.54 -5.26 -31.62
C ARG A 212 25.42 -3.95 -32.40
N THR A 213 24.23 -3.39 -32.53
CA THR A 213 24.01 -2.11 -33.23
C THR A 213 24.75 -0.96 -32.54
N LEU A 214 24.71 -0.90 -31.21
CA LEU A 214 25.48 0.10 -30.44
C LEU A 214 26.99 -0.07 -30.63
N ARG A 215 27.50 -1.31 -30.54
CA ARG A 215 28.93 -1.60 -30.67
C ARG A 215 29.47 -1.30 -32.07
N MET A 216 28.70 -1.61 -33.12
CA MET A 216 29.11 -1.32 -34.50
C MET A 216 29.10 0.19 -34.79
N GLY A 217 28.19 0.95 -34.20
CA GLY A 217 28.16 2.41 -34.33
C GLY A 217 29.41 3.12 -33.80
N GLU A 218 30.11 2.54 -32.82
CA GLU A 218 31.37 3.09 -32.27
C GLU A 218 32.63 2.66 -33.05
N ALA A 219 32.65 1.43 -33.56
CA ALA A 219 33.76 0.93 -34.37
C ALA A 219 33.83 1.66 -35.72
N GLU A 220 32.66 1.89 -36.35
CA GLU A 220 32.52 2.59 -37.61
C GLU A 220 32.83 4.10 -37.47
N ARG A 221 32.48 4.71 -36.33
CA ARG A 221 32.86 6.10 -35.97
C ARG A 221 34.36 6.34 -35.97
N ARG A 222 35.15 5.34 -35.53
CA ARG A 222 36.61 5.44 -35.44
C ARG A 222 37.32 5.17 -36.77
N MET A 223 36.69 4.41 -37.68
CA MET A 223 37.35 3.97 -38.91
C MET A 223 37.04 4.84 -40.13
N ILE A 224 35.86 5.44 -40.23
CA ILE A 224 35.44 6.19 -41.45
C ILE A 224 35.93 7.65 -41.48
N VAL A 225 36.26 8.26 -40.33
CA VAL A 225 36.58 9.72 -40.26
C VAL A 225 38.09 10.01 -40.22
N SER A 226 38.95 9.02 -40.00
CA SER A 226 40.33 9.31 -39.58
C SER A 226 41.39 9.17 -40.66
N ARG A 227 41.21 8.35 -41.70
CA ARG A 227 42.31 8.05 -42.63
C ARG A 227 42.04 8.45 -44.07
N ASP A 228 40.94 7.99 -44.65
CA ASP A 228 40.67 8.29 -46.06
C ASP A 228 40.25 9.74 -46.30
N THR A 229 39.46 10.33 -45.39
CA THR A 229 39.08 11.74 -45.41
C THR A 229 40.28 12.66 -45.16
N LEU A 230 41.08 12.34 -44.13
CA LEU A 230 42.29 13.12 -43.80
C LEU A 230 43.36 13.04 -44.91
N GLN A 231 43.53 11.89 -45.54
CA GLN A 231 44.47 11.73 -46.66
C GLN A 231 43.97 12.42 -47.93
N SER A 232 42.66 12.38 -48.19
CA SER A 232 42.03 13.13 -49.28
C SER A 232 42.17 14.64 -49.08
N ASP A 233 41.95 15.13 -47.87
CA ASP A 233 42.08 16.56 -47.53
C ASP A 233 43.52 17.03 -47.62
N LEU A 234 44.49 16.24 -47.15
CA LEU A 234 45.93 16.53 -47.31
C LEU A 234 46.36 16.53 -48.77
N ALA A 235 45.89 15.58 -49.58
CA ALA A 235 46.17 15.54 -51.01
C ALA A 235 45.51 16.69 -51.79
N SER A 236 44.36 17.19 -51.29
CA SER A 236 43.71 18.39 -51.83
C SER A 236 44.49 19.65 -51.45
N LEU A 237 44.94 19.75 -50.20
CA LEU A 237 45.76 20.84 -49.68
C LEU A 237 47.11 20.93 -50.40
N GLU A 238 47.79 19.80 -50.62
CA GLU A 238 49.05 19.70 -51.38
C GLU A 238 48.88 20.26 -52.80
N ARG A 239 47.82 19.84 -53.51
CA ARG A 239 47.53 20.33 -54.87
C ARG A 239 47.18 21.82 -54.90
N MET A 240 46.52 22.34 -53.86
CA MET A 240 46.16 23.75 -53.74
C MET A 240 47.39 24.63 -53.50
N VAL A 241 48.28 24.20 -52.61
CA VAL A 241 49.53 24.91 -52.29
C VAL A 241 50.50 24.90 -53.46
N VAL A 242 50.64 23.78 -54.16
CA VAL A 242 51.48 23.68 -55.37
C VAL A 242 50.99 24.64 -56.45
N THR A 243 49.68 24.65 -56.72
CA THR A 243 49.09 25.57 -57.72
C THR A 243 49.36 27.04 -57.33
N LEU A 244 49.26 27.39 -56.04
CA LEU A 244 49.49 28.75 -55.54
C LEU A 244 50.95 29.21 -55.70
N LEU A 245 51.91 28.31 -55.50
CA LEU A 245 53.34 28.59 -55.65
C LEU A 245 53.74 28.71 -57.13
N GLU A 246 53.15 27.89 -58.01
CA GLU A 246 53.34 27.97 -59.46
C GLU A 246 52.80 29.29 -60.04
N ASP A 247 51.62 29.73 -59.60
CA ASP A 247 51.00 30.99 -60.03
C ASP A 247 51.83 32.23 -59.66
N ARG A 248 52.70 32.13 -58.64
CA ARG A 248 53.63 33.20 -58.25
C ARG A 248 55.02 33.08 -58.86
N GLY A 249 55.23 32.13 -59.77
CA GLY A 249 56.48 31.97 -60.51
C GLY A 249 57.60 31.26 -59.74
N VAL A 250 57.30 30.66 -58.58
CA VAL A 250 58.25 29.78 -57.88
C VAL A 250 58.35 28.48 -58.67
N ARG A 251 59.53 28.16 -59.19
CA ARG A 251 59.76 27.00 -60.07
C ARG A 251 61.01 26.22 -59.67
N GLY A 252 60.97 24.91 -59.87
CA GLY A 252 62.09 24.00 -59.58
C GLY A 252 62.05 23.38 -58.18
N ASP A 253 63.22 23.02 -57.64
CA ASP A 253 63.37 22.23 -56.41
C ASP A 253 62.62 22.78 -55.19
N ALA A 254 62.44 24.10 -55.09
CA ALA A 254 61.72 24.74 -54.00
C ALA A 254 60.23 24.36 -53.94
N LEU A 255 59.60 24.08 -55.08
CA LEU A 255 58.19 23.65 -55.18
C LEU A 255 58.00 22.22 -54.67
N VAL A 256 58.98 21.36 -54.98
CA VAL A 256 59.00 19.94 -54.61
C VAL A 256 59.28 19.77 -53.11
N ASP A 257 60.12 20.63 -52.54
CA ASP A 257 60.37 20.65 -51.10
C ASP A 257 59.18 21.20 -50.31
N ALA A 258 58.49 22.22 -50.81
CA ALA A 258 57.28 22.74 -50.18
C ALA A 258 56.13 21.72 -50.18
N SER A 259 55.90 21.01 -51.28
CA SER A 259 54.86 19.96 -51.35
C SER A 259 55.16 18.78 -50.42
N LYS A 260 56.42 18.35 -50.33
CA LYS A 260 56.85 17.30 -49.39
C LYS A 260 56.66 17.73 -47.92
N ARG A 261 56.94 18.99 -47.57
CA ARG A 261 56.73 19.51 -46.20
C ARG A 261 55.26 19.59 -45.82
N VAL A 262 54.40 20.03 -46.75
CA VAL A 262 52.93 20.04 -46.55
C VAL A 262 52.38 18.62 -46.42
N ARG A 263 52.89 17.66 -47.20
CA ARG A 263 52.51 16.24 -47.09
C ARG A 263 52.93 15.60 -45.76
N ASN A 264 53.99 16.13 -45.14
CA ASN A 264 54.44 15.73 -43.80
C ASN A 264 53.75 16.51 -42.67
N GLY A 265 52.83 17.44 -42.99
CA GLY A 265 52.02 18.17 -42.01
C GLY A 265 52.63 19.49 -41.49
N ASP A 266 53.72 19.98 -42.09
CA ASP A 266 54.31 21.28 -41.75
C ASP A 266 53.73 22.38 -42.65
N LEU A 267 52.91 23.25 -42.04
CA LEU A 267 52.16 24.31 -42.71
C LEU A 267 52.86 25.68 -42.69
N THR A 268 54.07 25.76 -42.14
CA THR A 268 54.86 27.00 -42.03
C THR A 268 55.04 27.73 -43.37
N PRO A 269 55.38 27.04 -44.49
CA PRO A 269 55.56 27.69 -45.79
C PRO A 269 54.27 28.29 -46.38
N VAL A 270 53.11 27.75 -45.98
CA VAL A 270 51.80 28.22 -46.43
C VAL A 270 51.41 29.49 -45.67
N MET A 271 51.78 29.57 -44.38
CA MET A 271 51.37 30.67 -43.51
C MET A 271 52.12 31.97 -43.80
N GLU A 272 53.44 31.89 -44.10
CA GLU A 272 54.23 33.04 -44.58
C GLU A 272 53.70 33.59 -45.92
N LEU A 273 53.17 32.70 -46.77
CA LEU A 273 52.59 33.06 -48.06
C LEU A 273 51.17 33.65 -47.93
N TYR A 274 50.40 33.19 -46.94
CA TYR A 274 49.06 33.70 -46.61
C TYR A 274 49.12 35.14 -46.11
N GLU A 275 50.15 35.47 -45.31
CA GLU A 275 50.39 36.81 -44.78
C GLU A 275 50.71 37.82 -45.91
N ALA A 276 51.37 37.36 -46.97
CA ALA A 276 51.62 38.17 -48.18
C ALA A 276 50.37 38.35 -49.07
N GLN A 277 49.32 37.54 -48.91
CA GLN A 277 48.19 37.44 -49.84
C GLN A 277 46.95 38.26 -49.40
N ILE A 278 46.87 38.64 -48.13
CA ILE A 278 45.85 39.59 -47.64
C ILE A 278 46.00 41.00 -48.23
N ARG A 279 47.14 41.32 -48.87
CA ARG A 279 47.44 42.67 -49.37
C ARG A 279 46.79 43.05 -50.71
N GLU A 280 46.39 42.13 -51.59
CA GLU A 280 45.84 42.49 -52.92
C GLU A 280 44.74 41.51 -53.43
N PRO A 281 43.43 41.82 -53.27
CA PRO A 281 42.37 40.81 -53.43
C PRO A 281 41.72 40.68 -54.81
N MET A 282 42.03 41.50 -55.83
CA MET A 282 41.06 41.77 -56.92
C MET A 282 41.44 41.38 -58.35
N ARG A 283 42.60 40.76 -58.65
CA ARG A 283 43.07 40.61 -60.05
C ARG A 283 43.13 39.20 -60.68
N SER A 284 42.75 38.11 -60.01
CA SER A 284 42.94 36.74 -60.55
C SER A 284 41.67 35.92 -60.87
N VAL A 285 40.48 36.52 -60.94
CA VAL A 285 39.21 35.74 -60.96
C VAL A 285 38.81 35.19 -62.35
N PHE A 286 39.36 35.67 -63.48
CA PHE A 286 38.63 35.59 -64.77
C PHE A 286 39.20 34.77 -65.96
N SER A 287 40.28 33.97 -65.87
CA SER A 287 40.85 33.31 -67.08
C SER A 287 40.85 31.77 -67.14
N GLY A 288 40.24 31.04 -66.21
CA GLY A 288 40.20 29.56 -66.28
C GLY A 288 39.62 28.87 -65.04
N THR A 289 39.20 29.66 -64.06
CA THR A 289 38.82 29.22 -62.72
C THR A 289 37.39 28.67 -62.64
N LEU A 290 36.52 28.96 -63.62
CA LEU A 290 35.09 28.64 -63.53
C LEU A 290 34.77 27.15 -63.72
N ILE A 291 35.40 26.50 -64.70
CA ILE A 291 35.22 25.03 -64.90
C ILE A 291 35.86 24.25 -63.75
N ARG A 292 37.02 24.71 -63.26
CA ARG A 292 37.71 24.10 -62.10
C ARG A 292 36.91 24.30 -60.82
N SER A 293 36.30 25.48 -60.61
CA SER A 293 35.45 25.75 -59.43
C SER A 293 34.17 24.93 -59.46
N VAL A 294 33.53 24.77 -60.62
CA VAL A 294 32.36 23.89 -60.79
C VAL A 294 32.73 22.42 -60.55
N LEU A 295 33.85 21.93 -61.08
CA LEU A 295 34.34 20.57 -60.80
C LEU A 295 34.62 20.33 -59.31
N VAL A 296 35.21 21.32 -58.62
CA VAL A 296 35.42 21.27 -57.16
C VAL A 296 34.09 21.31 -56.41
N GLN A 297 33.11 22.09 -56.87
CA GLN A 297 31.76 22.11 -56.27
C GLN A 297 31.02 20.80 -56.47
N VAL A 298 31.17 20.14 -57.62
CA VAL A 298 30.58 18.81 -57.86
C VAL A 298 31.26 17.75 -57.01
N GLN A 299 32.58 17.81 -56.84
CA GLN A 299 33.30 16.89 -55.95
C GLN A 299 32.95 17.14 -54.48
N LYS A 300 32.79 18.40 -54.07
CA LYS A 300 32.31 18.76 -52.74
C LYS A 300 30.87 18.30 -52.52
N ALA A 301 29.98 18.51 -53.49
CA ALA A 301 28.61 18.01 -53.43
C ALA A 301 28.55 16.48 -53.34
N LYS A 302 29.47 15.76 -54.02
CA LYS A 302 29.59 14.30 -53.90
C LYS A 302 30.01 13.89 -52.49
N VAL A 303 31.04 14.52 -51.92
CA VAL A 303 31.51 14.25 -50.55
C VAL A 303 30.43 14.59 -49.53
N ASP A 304 29.76 15.74 -49.69
CA ASP A 304 28.67 16.19 -48.83
C ASP A 304 27.47 15.22 -48.92
N MET A 305 27.18 14.67 -50.11
CA MET A 305 26.17 13.64 -50.31
C MET A 305 26.58 12.31 -49.66
N GLU A 306 27.82 11.85 -49.79
CA GLU A 306 28.32 10.64 -49.13
C GLU A 306 28.26 10.77 -47.59
N VAL A 307 28.60 11.94 -47.05
CA VAL A 307 28.45 12.26 -45.62
C VAL A 307 26.98 12.31 -45.20
N ALA A 308 26.10 12.88 -46.03
CA ALA A 308 24.65 12.91 -45.78
C ALA A 308 24.03 11.51 -45.80
N LEU A 309 24.42 10.65 -46.76
CA LEU A 309 24.00 9.25 -46.81
C LEU A 309 24.47 8.48 -45.57
N SER A 310 25.71 8.67 -45.13
CA SER A 310 26.18 8.12 -43.85
C SER A 310 25.38 8.64 -42.65
N GLY A 311 24.91 9.89 -42.70
CA GLY A 311 23.99 10.47 -41.72
C GLY A 311 22.62 9.78 -41.67
N ILE A 312 22.09 9.38 -42.83
CA ILE A 312 20.80 8.67 -42.94
C ILE A 312 20.88 7.26 -42.33
N ASP A 313 21.96 6.52 -42.60
CA ASP A 313 22.16 5.20 -41.99
C ASP A 313 22.21 5.27 -40.46
N ARG A 314 22.75 6.36 -39.91
CA ARG A 314 22.77 6.61 -38.45
C ARG A 314 21.37 6.89 -37.90
N LEU A 315 20.54 7.63 -38.63
CA LEU A 315 19.16 7.91 -38.25
C LEU A 315 18.29 6.64 -38.31
N LEU A 316 18.47 5.80 -39.33
CA LEU A 316 17.75 4.54 -39.43
C LEU A 316 18.15 3.57 -38.31
N ARG A 317 19.44 3.48 -37.97
CA ARG A 317 19.90 2.68 -36.81
C ARG A 317 19.37 3.18 -35.47
N SER A 318 19.28 4.50 -35.25
CA SER A 318 18.74 5.03 -33.99
C SER A 318 17.24 4.73 -33.85
N GLN A 319 16.51 4.72 -34.96
CA GLN A 319 15.09 4.34 -34.98
C GLN A 319 14.90 2.84 -34.82
N GLU A 320 15.72 1.99 -35.45
CA GLU A 320 15.70 0.54 -35.24
C GLU A 320 15.92 0.19 -33.76
N LEU A 321 16.78 0.94 -33.09
CA LEU A 321 17.09 0.75 -31.67
C LEU A 321 15.92 1.14 -30.75
N VAL A 322 15.21 2.24 -31.06
CA VAL A 322 14.01 2.64 -30.33
C VAL A 322 12.87 1.64 -30.58
N ILE A 323 12.67 1.19 -31.82
CA ILE A 323 11.67 0.16 -32.16
C ILE A 323 11.98 -1.16 -31.44
N ALA A 324 13.26 -1.57 -31.39
CA ALA A 324 13.69 -2.75 -30.66
C ALA A 324 13.48 -2.62 -29.14
N ALA A 325 13.75 -1.45 -28.56
CA ALA A 325 13.54 -1.18 -27.15
C ALA A 325 12.05 -1.17 -26.78
N VAL A 326 11.20 -0.58 -27.62
CA VAL A 326 9.73 -0.60 -27.43
C VAL A 326 9.17 -2.01 -27.57
N GLY A 327 9.71 -2.84 -28.48
CA GLY A 327 9.35 -4.26 -28.61
C GLY A 327 9.73 -5.13 -27.39
N LEU A 328 10.71 -4.71 -26.59
CA LEU A 328 11.13 -5.40 -25.37
C LEU A 328 10.17 -5.17 -24.18
N ALA A 329 9.49 -4.02 -24.16
CA ALA A 329 8.68 -3.58 -23.02
C ALA A 329 7.51 -4.54 -22.64
N PRO A 330 6.72 -5.08 -23.59
CA PRO A 330 5.63 -6.01 -23.27
C PRO A 330 6.12 -7.31 -22.61
N ALA A 331 7.27 -7.82 -23.04
CA ALA A 331 7.86 -9.04 -22.49
C ALA A 331 8.34 -8.84 -21.04
N LEU A 332 8.95 -7.69 -20.75
CA LEU A 332 9.34 -7.32 -19.38
C LEU A 332 8.11 -7.13 -18.47
N PHE A 333 7.06 -6.50 -18.98
CA PHE A 333 5.81 -6.33 -18.24
C PHE A 333 5.18 -7.67 -17.86
N LEU A 334 5.07 -8.60 -18.82
CA LEU A 334 4.57 -9.95 -18.57
C LEU A 334 5.43 -10.71 -17.55
N LEU A 335 6.75 -10.62 -17.66
CA LEU A 335 7.67 -11.29 -16.74
C LEU A 335 7.50 -10.79 -15.29
N ILE A 336 7.42 -9.48 -15.08
CA ILE A 336 7.19 -8.88 -13.76
C ILE A 336 5.81 -9.30 -13.21
N GLY A 337 4.79 -9.32 -14.06
CA GLY A 337 3.44 -9.77 -13.69
C GLY A 337 3.44 -11.21 -13.16
N ILE A 338 4.11 -12.12 -13.86
CA ILE A 338 4.23 -13.53 -13.45
C ILE A 338 4.97 -13.66 -12.11
N ILE A 339 6.10 -12.96 -11.94
CA ILE A 339 6.89 -13.00 -10.70
C ILE A 339 6.08 -12.47 -9.51
N ARG A 340 5.34 -11.37 -9.71
CA ARG A 340 4.53 -10.74 -8.66
C ARG A 340 3.34 -11.60 -8.27
N TYR A 341 2.68 -12.23 -9.24
CA TYR A 341 1.61 -13.18 -9.00
C TYR A 341 2.11 -14.41 -8.22
N ALA A 342 3.25 -14.99 -8.62
CA ALA A 342 3.84 -16.14 -7.94
C ALA A 342 4.19 -15.85 -6.47
N ARG A 343 4.75 -14.67 -6.17
CA ARG A 343 5.06 -14.26 -4.79
C ARG A 343 3.81 -14.02 -3.94
N GLY A 344 2.77 -13.38 -4.49
CA GLY A 344 1.53 -13.10 -3.77
C GLY A 344 0.67 -14.34 -3.50
N GLY A 345 0.66 -15.31 -4.42
CA GLY A 345 -0.03 -16.59 -4.24
C GLY A 345 0.63 -17.48 -3.18
N LEU A 346 1.96 -17.41 -3.06
CA LEU A 346 2.69 -18.20 -2.06
C LEU A 346 2.50 -17.64 -0.63
N SER A 347 2.48 -16.31 -0.47
CA SER A 347 2.30 -15.70 0.85
C SER A 347 0.90 -15.91 1.43
N SER A 348 -0.15 -15.89 0.60
CA SER A 348 -1.54 -16.07 1.07
C SER A 348 -1.80 -17.47 1.64
N LEU A 349 -1.07 -18.48 1.17
CA LEU A 349 -1.18 -19.86 1.66
C LEU A 349 -0.42 -20.10 2.97
N TRP A 350 0.56 -19.27 3.31
CA TRP A 350 1.45 -19.48 4.47
C TRP A 350 1.12 -18.57 5.68
N THR A 351 0.34 -17.50 5.52
CA THR A 351 0.09 -16.53 6.61
C THR A 351 -1.37 -16.54 7.08
N SER A 352 -1.77 -17.55 7.87
CA SER A 352 -3.09 -17.56 8.55
C SER A 352 -3.01 -17.37 10.08
N SER A 353 -1.85 -17.10 10.66
CA SER A 353 -1.65 -17.16 12.13
C SER A 353 -1.41 -15.82 12.85
N SER A 354 -1.25 -14.68 12.16
CA SER A 354 -0.92 -13.39 12.81
C SER A 354 -2.11 -12.47 13.12
N SER A 355 -3.33 -12.82 12.69
CA SER A 355 -4.48 -11.89 12.69
C SER A 355 -5.00 -11.50 14.07
N THR A 356 -4.76 -12.30 15.12
CA THR A 356 -5.36 -12.04 16.43
C THR A 356 -4.79 -10.79 17.12
N PHE A 357 -3.52 -10.48 16.88
CA PHE A 357 -2.88 -9.28 17.45
C PHE A 357 -3.33 -8.01 16.71
N ASP A 358 -3.35 -8.06 15.38
CA ASP A 358 -3.78 -6.93 14.55
C ASP A 358 -5.28 -6.63 14.76
N ASP A 359 -6.13 -7.66 14.83
CA ASP A 359 -7.57 -7.50 15.13
C ASP A 359 -7.81 -6.85 16.50
N ALA A 360 -7.04 -7.24 17.52
CA ALA A 360 -7.15 -6.67 18.87
C ALA A 360 -6.66 -5.21 18.93
N ARG A 361 -5.61 -4.87 18.17
CA ARG A 361 -5.14 -3.47 18.04
C ARG A 361 -6.17 -2.61 17.32
N ILE A 362 -6.67 -3.08 16.19
CA ILE A 362 -7.70 -2.36 15.41
C ILE A 362 -8.93 -2.10 16.28
N SER A 363 -9.40 -3.12 17.00
CA SER A 363 -10.56 -2.97 17.91
C SER A 363 -10.31 -1.94 19.02
N ALA A 364 -9.10 -1.88 19.58
CA ALA A 364 -8.74 -0.90 20.61
C ALA A 364 -8.67 0.53 20.05
N TRP A 365 -8.11 0.70 18.84
CA TRP A 365 -8.05 2.00 18.16
C TRP A 365 -9.44 2.52 17.77
N GLU A 366 -10.32 1.63 17.30
CA GLU A 366 -11.70 2.00 16.96
C GLU A 366 -12.49 2.40 18.20
N ALA A 367 -12.34 1.69 19.32
CA ALA A 367 -12.96 2.06 20.59
C ALA A 367 -12.47 3.43 21.07
N LEU A 368 -11.16 3.69 21.03
CA LEU A 368 -10.60 4.98 21.40
C LEU A 368 -11.14 6.12 20.52
N ARG A 369 -11.26 5.89 19.21
CA ARG A 369 -11.80 6.87 18.26
C ARG A 369 -13.28 7.17 18.49
N ARG A 370 -14.08 6.16 18.88
CA ARG A 370 -15.50 6.37 19.24
C ARG A 370 -15.63 7.21 20.51
N ILE A 371 -14.80 6.93 21.52
CA ILE A 371 -14.76 7.71 22.76
C ILE A 371 -14.45 9.17 22.46
N ASP A 372 -13.40 9.43 21.65
CA ASP A 372 -12.99 10.79 21.27
C ASP A 372 -14.09 11.57 20.55
N HIS A 373 -14.80 10.92 19.62
CA HIS A 373 -15.94 11.52 18.91
C HIS A 373 -17.15 11.76 19.83
N SER A 374 -17.31 10.96 20.89
CA SER A 374 -18.45 11.04 21.81
C SER A 374 -18.23 11.99 23.01
N ALA A 375 -17.04 12.57 23.17
CA ALA A 375 -16.59 13.34 24.33
C ALA A 375 -17.26 14.74 24.52
N GLY A 376 -18.44 14.97 23.95
CA GLY A 376 -19.21 16.21 24.13
C GLY A 376 -20.69 15.94 24.36
N GLY A 377 -21.19 16.22 25.58
CA GLY A 377 -22.62 16.27 25.92
C GLY A 377 -23.05 15.34 27.07
N THR A 378 -23.84 15.86 28.01
CA THR A 378 -24.29 15.19 29.26
C THR A 378 -25.65 14.50 29.15
N SER A 379 -25.91 13.80 28.03
CA SER A 379 -27.13 12.99 27.90
C SER A 379 -26.89 11.58 28.46
N ALA A 380 -27.86 11.01 29.18
CA ALA A 380 -27.78 9.67 29.77
C ALA A 380 -27.40 8.60 28.73
N SER A 381 -27.95 8.68 27.51
CA SER A 381 -27.57 7.81 26.39
C SER A 381 -26.09 7.91 26.03
N ARG A 382 -25.55 9.13 25.89
CA ARG A 382 -24.13 9.35 25.55
C ARG A 382 -23.20 8.85 26.65
N TYR A 383 -23.56 9.09 27.91
CA TYR A 383 -22.79 8.61 29.06
C TYR A 383 -22.70 7.09 29.09
N GLY A 384 -23.82 6.40 28.81
CA GLY A 384 -23.87 4.95 28.67
C GLY A 384 -22.98 4.40 27.55
N HIS A 385 -23.01 5.03 26.37
CA HIS A 385 -22.12 4.65 25.26
C HIS A 385 -20.63 4.84 25.59
N ILE A 386 -20.26 5.94 26.27
CA ILE A 386 -18.88 6.16 26.72
C ILE A 386 -18.42 5.08 27.69
N LEU A 387 -19.27 4.70 28.66
CA LEU A 387 -18.97 3.63 29.60
C LEU A 387 -18.79 2.28 28.89
N LEU A 388 -19.63 1.99 27.88
CA LEU A 388 -19.52 0.77 27.10
C LEU A 388 -18.23 0.74 26.26
N ASP A 389 -17.88 1.85 25.60
CA ASP A 389 -16.64 1.92 24.83
C ASP A 389 -15.41 1.81 25.74
N ALA A 390 -15.44 2.40 26.95
CA ALA A 390 -14.39 2.22 27.95
C ALA A 390 -14.25 0.76 28.42
N ALA A 391 -15.36 0.06 28.63
CA ALA A 391 -15.36 -1.37 28.96
C ALA A 391 -14.80 -2.20 27.80
N SER A 392 -15.14 -1.86 26.55
CA SER A 392 -14.61 -2.51 25.35
C SER A 392 -13.09 -2.32 25.23
N LEU A 393 -12.58 -1.12 25.49
CA LEU A 393 -11.16 -0.78 25.48
C LEU A 393 -10.40 -1.59 26.54
N ARG A 394 -10.93 -1.66 27.77
CA ARG A 394 -10.36 -2.50 28.85
C ARG A 394 -10.24 -3.96 28.41
N SER A 395 -11.29 -4.51 27.79
CA SER A 395 -11.30 -5.90 27.34
C SER A 395 -10.28 -6.16 26.22
N ALA A 396 -10.13 -5.22 25.27
CA ALA A 396 -9.16 -5.31 24.18
C ALA A 396 -7.72 -5.21 24.68
N MET A 397 -7.45 -4.28 25.61
CA MET A 397 -6.14 -4.08 26.21
C MET A 397 -5.69 -5.31 27.02
N LEU A 398 -6.60 -5.95 27.76
CA LEU A 398 -6.32 -7.22 28.45
C LEU A 398 -5.97 -8.36 27.50
N ARG A 399 -6.59 -8.43 26.31
CA ARG A 399 -6.22 -9.42 25.28
C ARG A 399 -4.83 -9.15 24.72
N LEU A 400 -4.50 -7.89 24.44
CA LEU A 400 -3.16 -7.49 23.98
C LEU A 400 -2.09 -7.86 25.01
N LEU A 401 -2.33 -7.56 26.29
CA LEU A 401 -1.44 -7.93 27.39
C LEU A 401 -1.23 -9.45 27.51
N LYS A 402 -2.29 -10.25 27.32
CA LYS A 402 -2.16 -11.72 27.33
C LYS A 402 -1.32 -12.25 26.16
N VAL A 403 -1.44 -11.64 24.99
CA VAL A 403 -0.66 -12.03 23.79
C VAL A 403 0.81 -11.65 23.97
N THR A 404 1.12 -10.43 24.44
CA THR A 404 2.49 -10.00 24.69
C THR A 404 3.16 -10.80 25.81
N CYS A 405 2.45 -11.11 26.90
CA CYS A 405 2.97 -11.95 27.98
C CYS A 405 3.21 -13.41 27.53
N ARG A 406 2.40 -13.96 26.63
CA ARG A 406 2.64 -15.30 26.06
C ARG A 406 3.84 -15.31 25.13
N SER A 407 4.02 -14.26 24.33
CA SER A 407 5.18 -14.10 23.45
C SER A 407 6.50 -13.93 24.18
N GLN A 408 6.49 -13.54 25.46
CA GLN A 408 7.69 -13.44 26.29
C GLN A 408 8.06 -14.76 27.00
N ARG A 409 7.15 -15.74 27.03
CA ARG A 409 7.37 -17.07 27.64
C ARG A 409 7.71 -18.16 26.63
N ALA A 410 7.44 -17.93 25.35
CA ALA A 410 7.88 -18.77 24.24
C ALA A 410 9.19 -18.20 23.69
#